data_AF-A0A1M5CFU0-F1
#
_entry.id   AF-A0A1M5CFU0-F1
#
_cell.length_a   1.000
_cell.length_b   1.000
_cell.length_c   1.000
_cell.angle_alpha   90.00
_cell.angle_beta   90.00
_cell.angle_gamma   90.00
#
_symmetry.space_group_name_H-M   'P 1'
#
loop_
_entity.id
_entity.type
_entity.pdbx_description
1 polymer ?
#
loop_
_entity_poly.entity_id
_entity_poly.type
_entity_poly.pdbx_seq_one_letter_code
_entity_poly.pdbx_strand_id
1 'polypeptide(L)'
;MDETRINKELEQEFTACIKEYERVIYKVCYLYTTKSVTLNDLYQEAVLNIWRAFPKFRRECKISTWIYRITLNTCITFIRKEKNIPEIVSLTQEAEWLTEEEDSFREMLVELYRLINCLGQLDKSIILLYLENKDYAEIAEITGLTVTNVATKLSRIKDKLRKMPHN
;
A
#
# COMPACT_ATOMS: atom_id res chain seq x y z
N MET A 1 12.29 -32.03 20.63
CA MET A 1 12.86 -30.79 21.19
C MET A 1 13.11 -29.74 20.11
N ASP A 2 12.53 -29.86 18.91
CA ASP A 2 13.03 -29.16 17.71
C ASP A 2 11.98 -28.22 17.04
N GLU A 3 10.72 -28.67 16.87
CA GLU A 3 9.67 -27.85 16.24
C GLU A 3 9.29 -26.58 17.01
N THR A 4 9.20 -26.64 18.33
CA THR A 4 8.85 -25.47 19.17
C THR A 4 9.92 -24.38 19.10
N ARG A 5 11.18 -24.75 18.84
CA ARG A 5 12.29 -23.81 18.72
C ARG A 5 12.33 -23.17 17.33
N ILE A 6 12.14 -23.98 16.27
CA ILE A 6 12.03 -23.51 14.88
C ILE A 6 10.88 -22.50 14.73
N ASN A 7 9.72 -22.79 15.35
CA ASN A 7 8.58 -21.89 15.29
C ASN A 7 8.86 -20.55 15.99
N LYS A 8 9.60 -20.57 17.11
CA LYS A 8 9.97 -19.37 17.86
C LYS A 8 10.99 -18.50 17.13
N GLU A 9 11.96 -19.09 16.43
CA GLU A 9 12.94 -18.35 15.63
C GLU A 9 12.26 -17.69 14.41
N LEU A 10 11.38 -18.42 13.72
CA LEU A 10 10.58 -17.89 12.61
C LEU A 10 9.67 -16.73 13.05
N GLU A 11 9.01 -16.84 14.21
CA GLU A 11 8.19 -15.77 14.79
C GLU A 11 9.02 -14.51 15.10
N GLN A 12 10.25 -14.67 15.60
CA GLN A 12 11.15 -13.55 15.88
C GLN A 12 11.60 -12.86 14.59
N GLU A 13 12.02 -13.62 13.58
CA GLU A 13 12.40 -13.08 12.27
C GLU A 13 11.24 -12.34 11.60
N PHE A 14 10.04 -12.94 11.64
CA PHE A 14 8.83 -12.30 11.13
C PHE A 14 8.51 -11.01 11.88
N THR A 15 8.55 -11.02 13.21
CA THR A 15 8.26 -9.83 14.02
C THR A 15 9.24 -8.70 13.73
N ALA A 16 10.53 -9.01 13.60
CA ALA A 16 11.54 -8.03 13.23
C ALA A 16 11.28 -7.45 11.82
N CYS A 17 10.95 -8.32 10.87
CA CYS A 17 10.61 -7.92 9.50
C CYS A 17 9.37 -7.02 9.45
N ILE A 18 8.28 -7.39 10.12
CA ILE A 18 7.06 -6.57 10.16
C ILE A 18 7.34 -5.21 10.79
N LYS A 19 8.12 -5.14 11.88
CA LYS A 19 8.51 -3.87 12.49
C LYS A 19 9.34 -2.99 11.54
N GLU A 20 10.25 -3.58 10.79
CA GLU A 20 11.07 -2.85 9.80
C GLU A 20 10.21 -2.25 8.67
N TYR A 21 9.18 -2.99 8.22
CA TYR A 21 8.33 -2.59 7.09
C TYR A 21 6.95 -2.05 7.49
N GLU A 22 6.72 -1.82 8.78
CA GLU A 22 5.42 -1.43 9.34
C GLU A 22 4.89 -0.17 8.65
N ARG A 23 5.71 0.88 8.53
CA ARG A 23 5.33 2.14 7.88
C ARG A 23 4.90 1.95 6.43
N VAL A 24 5.55 1.05 5.70
CA VAL A 24 5.21 0.73 4.31
C VAL A 24 3.85 0.05 4.24
N ILE A 25 3.61 -0.94 5.11
CA ILE A 25 2.33 -1.65 5.17
C ILE A 25 1.21 -0.66 5.52
N TYR A 26 1.42 0.18 6.53
CA TYR A 26 0.45 1.21 6.92
C TYR A 26 0.12 2.19 5.79
N LYS A 27 1.13 2.74 5.10
CA LYS A 27 0.89 3.67 3.97
C LYS A 27 0.05 3.04 2.87
N VAL A 28 0.34 1.78 2.52
CA VAL A 28 -0.45 1.05 1.52
C VAL A 28 -1.87 0.85 2.04
N CYS A 29 -2.05 0.27 3.23
CA CYS A 29 -3.38 0.02 3.80
C CYS A 29 -4.21 1.31 3.90
N TYR A 30 -3.59 2.41 4.36
CA TYR A 30 -4.22 3.72 4.48
C TYR A 30 -4.78 4.23 3.16
N LEU A 31 -4.01 4.11 2.06
CA LEU A 31 -4.44 4.51 0.72
C LEU A 31 -5.71 3.78 0.23
N TYR A 32 -5.96 2.60 0.78
CA TYR A 32 -7.08 1.73 0.42
C TYR A 32 -8.18 1.70 1.49
N THR A 33 -8.08 2.51 2.53
CA THR A 33 -9.17 2.68 3.50
C THR A 33 -10.40 3.25 2.81
N THR A 34 -11.56 2.78 3.26
CA THR A 34 -12.86 3.31 2.84
C THR A 34 -13.71 3.50 4.08
N LYS A 35 -14.97 3.90 3.90
CA LYS A 35 -15.91 4.01 5.02
C LYS A 35 -16.24 2.65 5.65
N SER A 36 -16.33 1.60 4.84
CA SER A 36 -16.66 0.24 5.29
C SER A 36 -15.44 -0.60 5.62
N VAL A 37 -14.23 -0.13 5.28
CA VAL A 37 -12.99 -0.88 5.43
C VAL A 37 -11.98 -0.04 6.20
N THR A 38 -11.75 -0.41 7.45
CA THR A 38 -10.84 0.34 8.32
C THR A 38 -9.38 0.03 8.02
N LEU A 39 -8.49 0.93 8.45
CA LEU A 39 -7.04 0.74 8.36
C LEU A 39 -6.60 -0.53 9.09
N ASN A 40 -7.16 -0.76 10.28
CA ASN A 40 -6.81 -1.88 11.14
C ASN A 40 -7.19 -3.22 10.49
N ASP A 41 -8.36 -3.30 9.84
CA ASP A 41 -8.79 -4.52 9.14
C ASP A 41 -7.84 -4.86 7.98
N LEU A 42 -7.50 -3.86 7.17
CA LEU A 42 -6.55 -4.04 6.05
C LEU A 42 -5.16 -4.41 6.55
N TYR A 43 -4.69 -3.76 7.62
CA TYR A 43 -3.38 -4.01 8.19
C TYR A 43 -3.30 -5.44 8.75
N GLN A 44 -4.28 -5.86 9.55
CA GLN A 44 -4.31 -7.20 10.13
C GLN A 44 -4.37 -8.27 9.04
N GLU A 45 -5.22 -8.10 8.04
CA GLU A 45 -5.32 -9.05 6.92
C GLU A 45 -4.03 -9.09 6.10
N ALA A 46 -3.38 -7.94 5.87
CA ALA A 46 -2.09 -7.89 5.19
C ALA A 46 -1.00 -8.62 5.97
N VAL A 47 -0.84 -8.31 7.27
CA VAL A 47 0.15 -8.96 8.14
C VAL A 47 -0.10 -10.47 8.23
N LEU A 48 -1.37 -10.90 8.30
CA LEU A 48 -1.74 -12.31 8.31
C LEU A 48 -1.36 -13.02 7.00
N ASN A 49 -1.61 -12.37 5.85
CA ASN A 49 -1.23 -12.91 4.55
C ASN A 49 0.29 -12.92 4.35
N ILE A 50 1.01 -11.93 4.88
CA ILE A 50 2.48 -11.94 4.93
C ILE A 50 2.95 -13.11 5.79
N TRP A 51 2.43 -13.29 7.01
CA TRP A 51 2.79 -14.41 7.90
C TRP A 51 2.63 -15.77 7.22
N ARG A 52 1.48 -16.02 6.60
CA ARG A 52 1.18 -17.26 5.87
C ARG A 52 2.16 -17.53 4.72
N ALA A 53 2.65 -16.47 4.09
CA ALA A 53 3.55 -16.55 2.95
C ALA A 53 5.05 -16.50 3.35
N PHE A 54 5.37 -16.00 4.54
CA PHE A 54 6.73 -15.72 5.00
C PHE A 54 7.66 -16.94 4.96
N PRO A 55 7.27 -18.15 5.42
CA PRO A 55 8.13 -19.33 5.36
C PRO A 55 8.44 -19.78 3.92
N LYS A 56 7.64 -19.34 2.94
CA LYS A 56 7.77 -19.70 1.53
C LYS A 56 8.48 -18.62 0.71
N PHE A 57 8.98 -17.56 1.35
CA PHE A 57 9.66 -16.48 0.65
C PHE A 57 11.03 -16.95 0.13
N ARG A 58 11.14 -17.10 -1.19
CA ARG A 58 12.32 -17.66 -1.87
C ARG A 58 13.48 -16.68 -2.07
N ARG A 59 13.34 -15.41 -1.66
CA ARG A 59 14.36 -14.34 -1.82
C ARG A 59 14.78 -14.07 -3.28
N GLU A 60 13.88 -14.31 -4.22
CA GLU A 60 14.08 -13.99 -5.64
C GLU A 60 13.92 -12.49 -5.94
N CYS A 61 13.40 -11.73 -4.99
CA CYS A 61 13.30 -10.27 -5.02
C CYS A 61 13.62 -9.68 -3.64
N LYS A 62 13.69 -8.35 -3.55
CA LYS A 62 13.86 -7.66 -2.26
C LYS A 62 12.65 -7.97 -1.37
N ILE A 63 12.88 -8.15 -0.07
CA ILE A 63 11.79 -8.36 0.90
C ILE A 63 10.76 -7.22 0.86
N SER A 64 11.21 -5.97 0.66
CA SER A 64 10.33 -4.81 0.50
C SER A 64 9.40 -4.93 -0.70
N THR A 65 9.93 -5.31 -1.88
CA THR A 65 9.14 -5.60 -3.10
C THR A 65 8.08 -6.67 -2.82
N TRP A 66 8.47 -7.75 -2.13
CA TRP A 66 7.56 -8.84 -1.79
C TRP A 66 6.46 -8.40 -0.82
N ILE A 67 6.78 -7.62 0.21
CA ILE A 67 5.81 -7.04 1.15
C ILE A 67 4.84 -6.12 0.42
N TYR A 68 5.35 -5.18 -0.40
CA TYR A 68 4.50 -4.31 -1.22
C TYR A 68 3.51 -5.12 -2.07
N ARG A 69 3.98 -6.18 -2.71
CA ARG A 69 3.14 -7.04 -3.55
C ARG A 69 2.02 -7.69 -2.73
N ILE A 70 2.33 -8.29 -1.57
CA ILE A 70 1.33 -8.94 -0.72
C ILE A 70 0.33 -7.92 -0.18
N THR A 71 0.80 -6.79 0.35
CA THR A 71 -0.08 -5.76 0.94
C THR A 71 -0.99 -5.15 -0.12
N LEU A 72 -0.46 -4.77 -1.30
CA LEU A 72 -1.28 -4.23 -2.40
C LEU A 72 -2.33 -5.23 -2.88
N ASN A 73 -1.94 -6.48 -3.10
CA ASN A 73 -2.87 -7.52 -3.53
C ASN A 73 -3.96 -7.76 -2.49
N THR A 74 -3.60 -7.73 -1.20
CA THR A 74 -4.55 -7.88 -0.09
C THR A 74 -5.56 -6.73 -0.11
N CYS A 75 -5.11 -5.48 -0.10
CA CYS A 75 -5.98 -4.31 -0.10
C CYS A 75 -6.92 -4.26 -1.33
N ILE A 76 -6.37 -4.50 -2.52
CA ILE A 76 -7.17 -4.48 -3.77
C ILE A 76 -8.22 -5.60 -3.77
N THR A 77 -7.85 -6.80 -3.29
CA THR A 77 -8.77 -7.94 -3.19
C THR A 77 -9.87 -7.67 -2.18
N PHE A 78 -9.51 -7.11 -1.02
CA PHE A 78 -10.46 -6.76 0.04
C PHE A 78 -11.51 -5.77 -0.47
N ILE A 79 -11.07 -4.66 -1.08
CA ILE A 79 -11.98 -3.65 -1.64
C ILE A 79 -12.86 -4.21 -2.77
N ARG A 80 -12.32 -5.09 -3.63
CA ARG A 80 -13.12 -5.70 -4.70
C ARG A 80 -14.28 -6.54 -4.17
N LYS A 81 -14.12 -7.19 -3.01
CA LYS A 81 -15.18 -7.98 -2.38
C LYS A 81 -16.28 -7.09 -1.79
N GLU A 82 -15.87 -5.97 -1.18
CA GLU A 82 -16.76 -5.00 -0.51
C GLU A 82 -17.64 -4.17 -1.44
N LYS A 83 -17.20 -3.88 -2.68
CA LYS A 83 -17.99 -3.13 -3.67
C LYS A 83 -19.34 -3.78 -4.06
N ASN A 84 -19.69 -4.94 -3.52
CA ASN A 84 -21.00 -5.58 -3.65
C ASN A 84 -22.01 -5.18 -2.55
N ILE A 85 -21.67 -4.25 -1.66
CA ILE A 85 -22.53 -3.79 -0.56
C ILE A 85 -22.73 -2.27 -0.68
N PRO A 86 -23.97 -1.74 -0.73
CA PRO A 86 -24.19 -0.30 -0.87
C PRO A 86 -24.08 0.40 0.49
N GLU A 87 -23.36 1.52 0.56
CA GLU A 87 -23.45 2.39 1.75
C GLU A 87 -23.18 3.89 1.51
N ILE A 88 -23.79 4.69 2.38
CA ILE A 88 -23.99 6.15 2.44
C ILE A 88 -23.03 6.76 3.48
N VAL A 89 -22.32 7.87 3.13
CA VAL A 89 -21.82 9.04 3.94
C VAL A 89 -21.00 8.73 5.24
N SER A 90 -19.94 9.39 5.72
CA SER A 90 -19.23 10.68 5.56
C SER A 90 -17.72 10.46 5.84
N LEU A 91 -16.85 11.37 5.42
CA LEU A 91 -15.39 11.32 5.64
C LEU A 91 -15.02 12.08 6.92
N THR A 92 -14.46 11.38 7.91
CA THR A 92 -13.74 12.00 9.03
C THR A 92 -12.46 11.24 9.32
N GLN A 93 -11.34 11.88 8.96
CA GLN A 93 -10.11 12.10 9.72
C GLN A 93 -9.34 10.88 10.27
N GLU A 94 -8.06 10.77 9.85
CA GLU A 94 -6.86 10.65 10.71
C GLU A 94 -5.65 10.32 9.82
N ALA A 95 -4.89 11.36 9.44
CA ALA A 95 -3.54 11.24 8.89
C ALA A 95 -2.57 11.84 9.92
N GLU A 96 -2.34 11.14 11.03
CA GLU A 96 -1.42 11.56 12.10
C GLU A 96 0.04 11.17 11.84
N TRP A 97 0.36 10.64 10.66
CA TRP A 97 1.72 10.21 10.29
C TRP A 97 2.59 11.32 9.68
N LEU A 98 2.04 12.53 9.55
CA LEU A 98 2.77 13.71 9.08
C LEU A 98 3.31 14.45 10.31
N THR A 99 4.56 14.17 10.66
CA THR A 99 5.33 14.94 11.64
C THR A 99 5.41 16.42 11.25
N GLU A 100 5.58 17.28 12.26
CA GLU A 100 5.69 18.76 12.22
C GLU A 100 6.37 19.32 10.95
N GLU A 101 5.57 19.64 9.93
CA GLU A 101 5.99 20.38 8.74
C GLU A 101 5.02 21.56 8.52
N GLU A 102 5.52 22.63 7.89
CA GLU A 102 4.79 23.89 7.68
C GLU A 102 3.38 23.67 7.11
N ASP A 103 2.40 24.40 7.64
CA ASP A 103 0.96 24.22 7.39
C ASP A 103 0.61 24.10 5.89
N SER A 104 1.30 24.86 5.03
CA SER A 104 1.11 24.83 3.57
C SER A 104 1.54 23.53 2.89
N PHE A 105 2.59 22.86 3.39
CA PHE A 105 3.04 21.59 2.85
C PHE A 105 2.09 20.46 3.22
N ARG A 106 1.57 20.52 4.46
CA ARG A 106 0.53 19.59 4.92
C ARG A 106 -0.74 19.68 4.08
N GLU A 107 -1.21 20.89 3.79
CA GLU A 107 -2.37 21.11 2.91
C GLU A 107 -2.13 20.55 1.51
N MET A 108 -0.95 20.78 0.93
CA MET A 108 -0.57 20.23 -0.37
C MET A 108 -0.58 18.70 -0.38
N LEU A 109 -0.05 18.08 0.67
CA LEU A 109 -0.05 16.62 0.81
C LEU A 109 -1.45 16.04 0.96
N VAL A 110 -2.30 16.66 1.80
CA VAL A 110 -3.69 16.25 1.96
C VAL A 110 -4.43 16.31 0.61
N GLU A 111 -4.24 17.38 -0.15
CA GLU A 111 -4.84 17.54 -1.47
C GLU A 111 -4.30 16.49 -2.46
N LEU A 112 -2.99 16.21 -2.44
CA LEU A 112 -2.40 15.15 -3.27
C LEU A 112 -3.04 13.79 -2.97
N TYR A 113 -3.19 13.41 -1.70
CA TYR A 113 -3.83 12.16 -1.31
C TYR A 113 -5.32 12.12 -1.72
N ARG A 114 -6.03 13.26 -1.65
CA ARG A 114 -7.41 13.38 -2.16
C ARG A 114 -7.48 13.10 -3.66
N LEU A 115 -6.58 13.70 -4.45
CA LEU A 115 -6.52 13.49 -5.90
C LEU A 115 -6.13 12.05 -6.27
N ILE A 116 -5.15 11.48 -5.58
CA ILE A 116 -4.78 10.06 -5.74
C ILE A 116 -5.98 9.18 -5.43
N ASN A 117 -6.81 9.54 -4.45
CA ASN A 117 -8.00 8.77 -4.10
C ASN A 117 -9.06 8.70 -5.21
N CYS A 118 -9.05 9.62 -6.17
CA CYS A 118 -9.89 9.60 -7.37
C CYS A 118 -9.33 8.71 -8.51
N LEU A 119 -8.15 8.12 -8.35
CA LEU A 119 -7.58 7.19 -9.33
C LEU A 119 -8.17 5.78 -9.19
N GLY A 120 -8.07 5.00 -10.27
CA GLY A 120 -8.37 3.57 -10.22
C GLY A 120 -7.35 2.82 -9.35
N GLN A 121 -7.72 1.65 -8.81
CA GLN A 121 -6.91 0.95 -7.79
C GLN A 121 -5.47 0.66 -8.23
N LEU A 122 -5.28 0.26 -9.49
CA LEU A 122 -3.95 0.01 -10.06
C LEU A 122 -3.13 1.29 -10.24
N ASP A 123 -3.79 2.37 -10.68
CA ASP A 123 -3.14 3.66 -10.88
C ASP A 123 -2.72 4.28 -9.54
N LYS A 124 -3.50 4.08 -8.46
CA LYS A 124 -3.12 4.38 -7.07
C LYS A 124 -1.85 3.63 -6.65
N SER A 125 -1.77 2.32 -6.92
CA SER A 125 -0.58 1.52 -6.59
C SER A 125 0.66 2.06 -7.27
N ILE A 126 0.57 2.37 -8.57
CA ILE A 126 1.70 2.85 -9.37
C ILE A 126 2.22 4.18 -8.86
N ILE A 127 1.34 5.15 -8.61
CA ILE A 127 1.78 6.47 -8.12
C ILE A 127 2.33 6.40 -6.69
N LEU A 128 1.73 5.58 -5.81
CA LEU A 128 2.25 5.36 -4.46
C LEU A 128 3.67 4.82 -4.50
N LEU A 129 3.92 3.75 -5.27
CA LEU A 129 5.24 3.14 -5.37
C LEU A 129 6.28 4.12 -5.95
N TYR A 130 5.86 4.96 -6.91
CA TYR A 130 6.72 6.01 -7.45
C TYR A 130 7.08 7.07 -6.38
N LEU A 131 6.13 7.48 -5.53
CA LEU A 131 6.38 8.39 -4.42
C LEU A 131 7.28 7.77 -3.33
N GLU A 132 7.23 6.44 -3.19
CA GLU A 132 8.14 5.65 -2.33
C GLU A 132 9.52 5.39 -2.98
N ASN A 133 9.87 6.16 -4.02
CA ASN A 133 11.13 6.10 -4.75
C ASN A 133 11.44 4.73 -5.38
N LYS A 134 10.42 3.95 -5.73
CA LYS A 134 10.61 2.72 -6.51
C LYS A 134 10.90 3.05 -7.97
N ASP A 135 11.90 2.38 -8.51
CA ASP A 135 12.20 2.49 -9.93
C ASP A 135 11.14 1.75 -10.78
N TYR A 136 11.18 1.94 -12.10
CA TYR A 136 10.13 1.37 -12.97
C TYR A 136 10.18 -0.16 -13.03
N ALA A 137 11.36 -0.77 -12.80
CA ALA A 137 11.50 -2.21 -12.76
C ALA A 137 10.91 -2.78 -11.46
N GLU A 138 11.17 -2.14 -10.32
CA GLU A 138 10.56 -2.50 -9.04
C GLU A 138 9.03 -2.33 -9.08
N ILE A 139 8.52 -1.22 -9.64
CA ILE A 139 7.06 -1.02 -9.79
C ILE A 139 6.46 -2.10 -10.69
N ALA A 140 7.12 -2.42 -11.82
CA ALA A 140 6.68 -3.48 -12.73
C ALA A 140 6.61 -4.83 -12.02
N GLU A 141 7.66 -5.16 -11.27
CA GLU A 141 7.74 -6.37 -10.48
C GLU A 141 6.67 -6.44 -9.38
N ILE A 142 6.40 -5.34 -8.68
CA ILE A 142 5.38 -5.29 -7.61
C ILE A 142 3.97 -5.42 -8.20
N THR A 143 3.69 -4.73 -9.30
CA THR A 143 2.34 -4.63 -9.89
C THR A 143 2.02 -5.74 -10.91
N GLY A 144 3.01 -6.52 -11.35
CA GLY A 144 2.86 -7.52 -12.40
C GLY A 144 2.71 -6.93 -13.81
N LEU A 145 3.11 -5.67 -14.01
CA LEU A 145 3.09 -4.99 -15.30
C LEU A 145 4.45 -5.09 -15.99
N THR A 146 4.49 -4.76 -17.29
CA THR A 146 5.77 -4.51 -17.97
C THR A 146 6.31 -3.12 -17.60
N VAL A 147 7.64 -2.95 -17.64
CA VAL A 147 8.30 -1.64 -17.40
C VAL A 147 7.75 -0.55 -18.34
N THR A 148 7.51 -0.89 -19.61
CA THR A 148 6.91 0.02 -20.60
C THR A 148 5.49 0.43 -20.22
N ASN A 149 4.67 -0.51 -19.71
CA ASN A 149 3.33 -0.21 -19.23
C ASN A 149 3.35 0.68 -17.99
N VAL A 150 4.30 0.46 -17.07
CA VAL A 150 4.51 1.33 -15.91
C VAL A 150 4.83 2.75 -16.36
N ALA A 151 5.82 2.93 -17.25
CA ALA A 151 6.21 4.25 -17.75
C ALA A 151 5.01 4.99 -18.40
N THR A 152 4.29 4.30 -19.27
CA THR A 152 3.12 4.85 -19.98
C THR A 152 2.00 5.22 -19.01
N LYS A 153 1.68 4.34 -18.05
CA LYS A 153 0.66 4.59 -17.03
C LYS A 153 1.06 5.74 -16.12
N LEU A 154 2.30 5.77 -15.64
CA LEU A 154 2.78 6.82 -14.75
C LEU A 154 2.70 8.21 -15.42
N SER A 155 3.06 8.32 -16.70
CA SER A 155 2.87 9.56 -17.47
C SER A 155 1.40 9.98 -17.49
N ARG A 156 0.49 9.07 -17.83
CA ARG A 156 -0.95 9.34 -17.88
C ARG A 156 -1.53 9.69 -16.51
N ILE A 157 -1.04 9.07 -15.44
CA ILE A 157 -1.45 9.37 -14.06
C ILE A 157 -1.03 10.79 -13.70
N LYS A 158 0.23 11.16 -13.96
CA LYS A 158 0.72 12.53 -13.72
C LYS A 158 -0.08 13.57 -14.50
N ASP A 159 -0.40 13.30 -15.77
CA ASP A 159 -1.23 14.18 -16.59
C ASP A 159 -2.67 14.28 -16.07
N LYS A 160 -3.24 13.18 -15.57
CA LYS A 160 -4.57 13.16 -14.97
C LYS A 160 -4.61 13.99 -13.69
N LEU A 161 -3.63 13.82 -12.81
CA LEU A 161 -3.52 14.59 -11.57
C LEU A 161 -3.34 16.09 -11.84
N ARG A 162 -2.53 16.47 -12.83
CA ARG A 162 -2.34 17.88 -13.25
C ARG A 162 -3.60 18.55 -13.80
N LYS A 163 -4.50 17.78 -14.40
CA LYS A 163 -5.75 18.29 -14.98
C LYS A 163 -6.92 18.29 -14.00
N MET A 164 -6.76 17.69 -12.82
CA MET A 164 -7.80 17.72 -11.81
C MET A 164 -7.87 19.13 -11.19
N PRO A 165 -9.08 19.66 -10.96
CA PRO A 165 -9.23 20.94 -10.29
C PRO A 165 -8.66 20.85 -8.87
N HIS A 166 -7.80 21.81 -8.53
CA HIS A 166 -7.39 22.07 -7.17
C HIS A 166 -8.57 22.77 -6.46
N ASN A 167 -8.95 22.26 -5.30
CA ASN A 167 -10.04 22.80 -4.50
C ASN A 167 -9.53 23.83 -3.49
#